data_AF-A0A946A9G7-F1
#
_entry.id   AF-A0A946A9G7-F1
#
_cell.length_a   1.000
_cell.length_b   1.000
_cell.length_c   1.000
_cell.angle_alpha   90.00
_cell.angle_beta   90.00
_cell.angle_gamma   90.00
#
_symmetry.space_group_name_H-M   'P 1'
#
loop_
_entity.id
_entity.type
_entity.pdbx_description
1 polymer ?
#
loop_
_entity_poly.entity_id
_entity_poly.type
_entity_poly.pdbx_seq_one_letter_code
_entity_poly.pdbx_strand_id
1 'polypeptide(L)'
;DEQEENELIWGYVIHYLIGIIYGIFYISLNLLMFNHPSILLAYFIGFISVLGSWCYLMPFAFNLGFFASKSENKFKIMSQNLIAHFVFGTGLFIGLYTIY
;
A
#
# COMPACT_ATOMS: atom_id res chain seq x y z
N ASP A 1 22.68 11.41 -11.02
CA ASP A 1 22.12 10.06 -10.99
C ASP A 1 21.89 9.63 -12.42
N GLU A 2 22.61 8.61 -12.89
CA GLU A 2 22.26 7.96 -14.16
C GLU A 2 20.91 7.28 -13.96
N GLN A 3 19.96 7.64 -14.80
CA GLN A 3 18.63 7.05 -14.78
C GLN A 3 18.77 5.62 -15.31
N GLU A 4 18.63 4.62 -14.43
CA GLU A 4 18.71 3.21 -14.81
C GLU A 4 17.65 2.93 -15.89
N GLU A 5 18.07 2.35 -17.02
CA GLU A 5 17.14 1.96 -18.07
C GLU A 5 16.05 1.07 -17.46
N ASN A 6 14.79 1.45 -17.67
CA ASN A 6 13.60 0.74 -17.20
C ASN A 6 13.28 0.85 -15.69
N GLU A 7 13.84 1.81 -14.95
CA GLU A 7 13.48 2.05 -13.53
C GLU A 7 11.96 2.14 -13.30
N LEU A 8 11.24 2.76 -14.25
CA LEU A 8 9.80 2.96 -14.18
C LEU A 8 9.06 1.62 -14.32
N ILE A 9 9.51 0.78 -15.26
CA ILE A 9 8.92 -0.55 -15.48
C ILE A 9 9.10 -1.41 -14.24
N TRP A 10 10.31 -1.44 -13.68
CA TRP A 10 10.59 -2.18 -12.45
C TRP A 10 9.80 -1.64 -11.26
N GLY A 11 9.65 -0.32 -11.14
CA GLY A 11 8.82 0.31 -10.13
C GLY A 11 7.37 -0.17 -10.19
N TYR A 12 6.76 -0.19 -11.39
CA TYR A 12 5.41 -0.72 -11.56
C TYR A 12 5.32 -2.21 -11.24
N VAL A 13 6.23 -3.03 -11.77
CA VAL A 13 6.23 -4.48 -11.54
C VAL A 13 6.29 -4.79 -10.04
N ILE A 14 7.23 -4.19 -9.32
CA ILE A 14 7.39 -4.40 -7.87
C ILE A 14 6.14 -3.90 -7.13
N HIS A 15 5.60 -2.74 -7.52
CA HIS A 15 4.41 -2.19 -6.89
C HIS A 15 3.19 -3.13 -7.00
N TYR A 16 2.92 -3.65 -8.20
CA TYR A 16 1.82 -4.59 -8.42
C TYR A 16 2.07 -5.94 -7.73
N LEU A 17 3.30 -6.44 -7.71
CA LEU A 17 3.64 -7.68 -6.99
C LEU A 17 3.37 -7.56 -5.49
N ILE A 18 3.79 -6.46 -4.87
CA ILE A 18 3.51 -6.19 -3.45
C ILE A 18 1.98 -6.08 -3.21
N GLY A 19 1.27 -5.40 -4.12
CA GLY A 19 -0.19 -5.31 -4.07
C GLY A 19 -0.88 -6.69 -4.11
N ILE A 20 -0.42 -7.59 -4.98
CA ILE A 20 -0.91 -8.97 -5.06
C ILE A 20 -0.65 -9.72 -3.75
N ILE A 21 0.54 -9.60 -3.16
CA ILE A 21 0.88 -10.24 -1.88
C ILE A 21 -0.09 -9.78 -0.79
N TYR A 22 -0.34 -8.47 -0.67
CA TYR A 22 -1.32 -7.95 0.30
C TYR A 22 -2.75 -8.41 0.00
N GLY A 23 -3.13 -8.55 -1.27
CA GLY A 23 -4.43 -9.09 -1.66
C GLY A 23 -4.62 -10.55 -1.25
N ILE A 24 -3.63 -11.40 -1.51
CA ILE A 24 -3.63 -12.80 -1.06
C ILE A 24 -3.69 -12.87 0.46
N PHE A 25 -2.93 -12.02 1.15
CA PHE A 25 -2.93 -11.96 2.62
C PHE A 25 -4.31 -11.55 3.17
N TYR A 26 -4.93 -10.52 2.60
CA TYR A 26 -6.29 -10.12 2.96
C TYR A 26 -7.29 -11.27 2.78
N ILE A 27 -7.32 -11.89 1.59
CA ILE A 27 -8.25 -12.98 1.28
C ILE A 27 -8.05 -14.14 2.26
N SER A 28 -6.80 -14.56 2.47
CA SER A 28 -6.48 -15.70 3.34
C SER A 28 -6.91 -15.46 4.79
N LEU A 29 -6.61 -14.27 5.33
CA LEU A 29 -7.04 -13.91 6.70
C LEU A 29 -8.56 -13.76 6.82
N ASN A 30 -9.20 -13.22 5.79
CA ASN A 30 -10.65 -13.03 5.77
C ASN A 30 -11.37 -14.38 5.83
N LEU A 31 -11.00 -15.30 4.94
CA LEU A 31 -11.55 -16.67 4.90
C LEU A 31 -11.29 -17.45 6.20
N LEU A 32 -10.21 -17.15 6.93
CA LEU A 32 -9.89 -17.80 8.20
C LEU A 32 -10.75 -17.27 9.36
N MET A 33 -11.11 -15.99 9.35
CA MET A 33 -11.67 -15.30 10.52
C MET A 33 -13.13 -14.86 10.37
N PHE A 34 -13.66 -14.79 9.14
CA PHE A 34 -14.97 -14.22 8.85
C PHE A 34 -15.76 -15.07 7.85
N ASN A 35 -17.08 -15.13 8.04
CA ASN A 35 -18.03 -15.76 7.11
C ASN A 35 -18.61 -14.76 6.08
N HIS A 36 -17.93 -13.63 5.89
CA HIS A 36 -18.30 -12.58 4.95
C HIS A 36 -17.07 -11.71 4.68
N PRO A 37 -16.98 -11.06 3.50
CA PRO A 37 -15.92 -10.11 3.24
C PRO A 37 -15.90 -8.98 4.29
N SER A 38 -14.89 -8.95 5.16
CA SER A 38 -14.71 -7.88 6.14
C SER A 38 -14.07 -6.64 5.52
N ILE A 39 -14.81 -5.53 5.49
CA ILE A 39 -14.29 -4.22 5.06
C ILE A 39 -13.28 -3.63 6.07
N LEU A 40 -13.48 -3.91 7.37
CA LEU A 40 -12.57 -3.46 8.42
C LEU A 40 -11.19 -4.10 8.28
N LEU A 41 -11.15 -5.41 7.99
CA LEU A 41 -9.89 -6.10 7.72
C LEU A 41 -9.22 -5.54 6.45
N ALA A 42 -9.99 -5.22 5.40
CA ALA A 42 -9.44 -4.65 4.17
C ALA A 42 -8.77 -3.30 4.41
N TYR A 43 -9.41 -2.40 5.17
CA TYR A 43 -8.82 -1.13 5.55
C TYR A 43 -7.63 -1.27 6.50
N PHE A 44 -7.65 -2.24 7.42
CA PHE A 44 -6.51 -2.51 8.28
C PHE A 44 -5.28 -2.92 7.45
N ILE A 45 -5.44 -3.84 6.51
CA ILE A 45 -4.36 -4.25 5.59
C ILE A 45 -3.91 -3.07 4.71
N GLY A 46 -4.86 -2.32 4.13
CA GLY A 46 -4.58 -1.14 3.32
C GLY A 46 -3.75 -0.11 4.09
N PHE A 47 -4.17 0.31 5.29
CA PHE A 47 -3.44 1.30 6.07
C PHE A 47 -2.11 0.79 6.62
N ILE A 48 -1.98 -0.49 6.99
CA ILE A 48 -0.67 -1.05 7.39
C ILE A 48 0.33 -0.99 6.25
N SER A 49 -0.10 -1.25 5.01
CA SER A 49 0.81 -1.20 3.87
C SER A 49 1.42 0.19 3.60
N VAL A 50 0.79 1.27 4.11
CA VAL A 50 1.36 2.64 4.09
C VAL A 50 2.74 2.70 4.76
N LEU A 51 2.99 1.85 5.76
CA LEU A 51 4.27 1.80 6.47
C LEU A 51 5.44 1.46 5.53
N GLY A 52 5.21 0.72 4.44
CA GLY A 52 6.23 0.50 3.43
C GLY A 52 6.73 1.80 2.80
N SER A 53 5.82 2.75 2.56
CA SER A 53 6.21 4.08 2.09
C SER A 53 6.87 4.90 3.21
N TRP A 54 6.23 5.00 4.37
CA TRP A 54 6.64 5.92 5.44
C TRP A 54 7.93 5.52 6.17
N CYS A 55 8.15 4.23 6.33
CA CYS A 55 9.25 3.69 7.14
C CYS A 55 10.36 3.03 6.32
N TYR A 56 10.14 2.78 5.02
CA TYR A 56 11.16 2.19 4.15
C TYR A 56 11.49 3.09 2.95
N LEU A 57 10.55 3.33 2.03
CA LEU A 57 10.85 4.07 0.80
C LEU A 57 11.23 5.54 1.07
N MET A 58 10.47 6.26 1.89
CA MET A 58 10.77 7.66 2.20
C MET A 58 12.15 7.87 2.83
N PRO A 59 12.56 7.16 3.90
CA PRO A 59 13.88 7.37 4.48
C PRO A 59 15.02 6.86 3.61
N PHE A 60 14.90 5.68 2.97
CA PHE A 60 16.04 5.01 2.34
C PHE A 60 16.12 5.20 0.82
N ALA A 61 14.99 5.29 0.12
CA ALA A 61 14.97 5.43 -1.34
C ALA A 61 14.84 6.91 -1.77
N PHE A 62 14.02 7.69 -1.07
CA PHE A 62 13.70 9.08 -1.48
C PHE A 62 14.39 10.16 -0.64
N ASN A 63 15.14 9.76 0.40
CA ASN A 63 15.79 10.67 1.36
C ASN A 63 14.84 11.73 1.96
N LEU A 64 13.55 11.41 2.10
CA LEU A 64 12.53 12.25 2.74
C LEU A 64 12.48 12.05 4.25
N GLY A 65 13.23 11.09 4.80
CA GLY A 65 13.19 10.71 6.20
C GLY A 65 11.95 9.91 6.60
N PHE A 66 11.93 9.39 7.83
CA PHE A 66 10.77 8.67 8.37
C PHE A 66 9.54 9.58 8.38
N PHE A 67 8.40 9.08 7.89
CA PHE A 67 7.16 9.85 7.80
C PHE A 67 7.35 11.21 7.08
N ALA A 68 8.18 11.25 6.03
CA ALA A 68 8.53 12.46 5.29
C ALA A 68 9.06 13.62 6.19
N SER A 69 9.77 13.31 7.27
CA SER A 69 10.26 14.29 8.26
C SER A 69 11.19 15.38 7.70
N LYS A 70 11.85 15.12 6.57
CA LYS A 70 12.74 16.09 5.90
C LYS A 70 12.00 16.90 4.80
N SER A 71 10.71 16.67 4.59
CA SER A 71 9.93 17.36 3.55
C SER A 71 9.17 18.57 4.11
N GLU A 72 9.24 19.70 3.41
CA GLU A 72 8.41 20.87 3.70
C GLU A 72 6.91 20.59 3.48
N ASN A 73 6.58 19.60 2.64
CA ASN A 73 5.22 19.20 2.31
C ASN A 73 4.74 17.95 3.08
N LYS A 74 5.32 17.66 4.24
CA LYS A 74 5.08 16.44 5.04
C LYS A 74 3.61 16.02 5.12
N PHE A 75 2.73 16.92 5.57
CA PHE A 75 1.30 16.60 5.77
C PHE A 75 0.59 16.25 4.46
N LYS A 76 0.94 16.92 3.36
CA LYS A 76 0.38 16.64 2.03
C LYS A 76 0.80 15.25 1.55
N ILE A 77 2.08 14.92 1.67
CA ILE A 77 2.60 13.61 1.26
C ILE A 77 1.95 12.49 2.09
N MET A 78 1.87 12.67 3.41
CA MET A 78 1.26 11.69 4.30
C MET A 78 -0.24 11.50 4.02
N SER A 79 -0.99 12.59 3.80
CA SER A 79 -2.43 12.48 3.52
C SER A 79 -2.69 11.82 2.17
N GLN A 80 -1.90 12.15 1.13
CA GLN A 80 -2.00 11.50 -0.17
C GLN A 80 -1.73 9.99 -0.08
N ASN A 81 -0.72 9.58 0.68
CA ASN A 81 -0.45 8.17 0.93
C ASN A 81 -1.64 7.47 1.63
N LEU A 82 -2.23 8.10 2.65
CA LEU A 82 -3.40 7.54 3.33
C LEU A 82 -4.60 7.42 2.40
N ILE A 83 -4.87 8.42 1.56
CA ILE A 83 -5.97 8.39 0.57
C ILE A 83 -5.75 7.26 -0.42
N ALA A 84 -4.54 7.12 -0.97
CA ALA A 84 -4.21 6.05 -1.92
C ALA A 84 -4.42 4.66 -1.30
N HIS A 85 -4.03 4.48 -0.03
CA HIS A 85 -4.16 3.20 0.67
C HIS A 85 -5.57 2.92 1.18
N PHE A 86 -6.37 3.97 1.41
CA PHE A 86 -7.81 3.84 1.59
C PHE A 86 -8.47 3.30 0.32
N VAL A 87 -8.14 3.87 -0.85
CA VAL A 87 -8.63 3.37 -2.15
C VAL A 87 -8.18 1.93 -2.39
N PHE A 88 -6.92 1.59 -2.08
CA PHE A 88 -6.42 0.23 -2.15
C PHE A 88 -7.22 -0.73 -1.26
N GLY A 89 -7.46 -0.37 0.02
CA GLY A 89 -8.27 -1.17 0.94
C GLY A 89 -9.72 -1.37 0.45
N THR A 90 -10.33 -0.32 -0.10
CA THR A 90 -11.65 -0.43 -0.76
C THR A 90 -11.60 -1.41 -1.93
N GLY A 91 -10.56 -1.35 -2.76
CA GLY A 91 -10.34 -2.28 -3.87
C GLY A 91 -10.19 -3.73 -3.41
N LEU A 92 -9.47 -3.98 -2.32
CA LEU A 92 -9.36 -5.32 -1.72
C LEU A 92 -10.72 -5.87 -1.30
N PHE A 93 -11.52 -5.06 -0.58
CA PHE A 93 -12.86 -5.45 -0.15
C PHE A 93 -13.78 -5.74 -1.34
N ILE A 94 -13.83 -4.84 -2.32
CA ILE A 94 -14.66 -5.02 -3.53
C ILE A 94 -14.23 -6.29 -4.27
N GLY A 95 -12.93 -6.50 -4.46
CA GLY A 95 -12.41 -7.67 -5.17
C GLY A 95 -12.85 -8.99 -4.55
N LEU A 96 -12.77 -9.11 -3.22
CA LEU A 96 -13.29 -10.30 -2.52
C LEU A 96 -14.82 -10.35 -2.57
N TYR A 97 -15.50 -9.23 -2.39
CA TYR A 97 -16.96 -9.17 -2.38
C TYR A 97 -17.59 -9.61 -3.70
N THR A 98 -16.95 -9.33 -4.84
CA THR A 98 -17.46 -9.73 -6.17
C THR A 98 -17.31 -11.21 -6.49
N ILE A 99 -16.43 -11.92 -5.78
CA ILE A 99 -16.18 -13.36 -5.99
C ILE A 99 -16.76 -14.24 -4.86
N TYR A 100 -17.33 -13.60 -3.84
CA TYR A 100 -17.98 -14.25 -2.70
C TYR A 100 -19.42 -14.63 -3.05
#